data_AF-A0AAT9R393-F1
#
_entry.id   AF-A0AAT9R393-F1
#
_cell.length_a   1.000
_cell.length_b   1.000
_cell.length_c   1.000
_cell.angle_alpha   90.00
_cell.angle_beta   90.00
_cell.angle_gamma   90.00
#
_symmetry.space_group_name_H-M   'P 1'
#
loop_
_entity.id
_entity.type
_entity.pdbx_description
1 polymer ?
#
loop_
_entity_poly.entity_id
_entity_poly.type
_entity_poly.pdbx_seq_one_letter_code
_entity_poly.pdbx_strand_id
1 'polypeptide(L)'
;MTARDTPSGTPGNKGISVTHDLEPHDWSNEETAAYEAAVEAVNGAVGAYSALIAAEEAKDAPDPAVIEAARAAQGRLAKERERLRSADREQIAEARSRYADLAREVLAGLT
;
A
#
# COMPACT_ATOMS: atom_id res chain seq x y z
N MET A 1 -43.50 1.65 -59.25
CA MET A 1 -43.90 2.62 -58.21
C MET A 1 -44.33 1.77 -57.02
N THR A 2 -43.55 1.49 -55.98
CA THR A 2 -42.36 2.13 -55.39
C THR A 2 -41.45 1.04 -54.79
N ALA A 3 -40.16 1.36 -54.69
CA ALA A 3 -39.06 0.46 -54.38
C ALA A 3 -39.15 -0.18 -52.97
N ARG A 4 -38.63 -1.41 -52.87
CA ARG A 4 -38.33 -2.08 -51.60
C ARG A 4 -37.06 -1.47 -51.02
N ASP A 5 -37.17 -1.02 -49.78
CA ASP A 5 -36.09 -0.47 -48.98
C ASP A 5 -34.93 -1.47 -48.80
N THR A 6 -33.72 -0.96 -48.98
CA THR A 6 -32.47 -1.61 -48.57
C THR A 6 -32.28 -1.42 -47.07
N PRO A 7 -32.03 -2.46 -46.26
CA PRO A 7 -31.39 -2.26 -44.97
C PRO A 7 -29.87 -2.32 -45.15
N SER A 8 -29.25 -1.14 -45.21
CA SER A 8 -27.86 -0.98 -44.80
C SER A 8 -27.83 -0.97 -43.27
N GLY A 9 -27.11 -1.90 -42.67
CA GLY A 9 -27.02 -2.01 -41.22
C GLY A 9 -25.95 -3.00 -40.84
N THR A 10 -24.71 -2.54 -40.79
CA THR A 10 -23.66 -3.17 -39.99
C THR A 10 -23.83 -2.63 -38.56
N PRO A 11 -24.11 -3.47 -37.55
CA PRO A 11 -23.76 -3.14 -36.18
C PRO A 11 -22.60 -4.06 -35.80
N GLY A 12 -21.39 -3.53 -35.73
CA GLY A 12 -21.02 -2.65 -34.64
C GLY A 12 -20.17 -3.50 -33.71
N ASN A 13 -18.86 -3.27 -33.75
CA ASN A 13 -17.88 -3.92 -32.90
C ASN A 13 -18.31 -3.74 -31.44
N LYS A 14 -18.95 -4.75 -30.85
CA LYS A 14 -19.35 -4.77 -29.44
C LYS A 14 -18.07 -4.78 -28.63
N GLY A 15 -17.65 -3.60 -28.17
CA GLY A 15 -16.66 -3.49 -27.11
C GLY A 15 -17.10 -4.37 -25.96
N ILE A 16 -16.30 -5.39 -25.66
CA ILE A 16 -16.52 -6.29 -24.54
C ILE A 16 -16.39 -5.44 -23.28
N SER A 17 -17.53 -5.09 -22.68
CA SER A 17 -17.55 -4.37 -21.41
C SER A 17 -17.28 -5.37 -20.30
N VAL A 18 -16.00 -5.63 -19.99
CA VAL A 18 -15.58 -6.62 -18.97
C VAL A 18 -16.15 -6.33 -17.58
N THR A 19 -16.66 -5.13 -17.33
CA THR A 19 -17.24 -4.70 -16.04
C THR A 19 -18.52 -5.42 -15.63
N HIS A 20 -19.32 -5.94 -16.57
CA HIS A 20 -20.56 -6.67 -16.23
C HIS A 20 -20.33 -8.12 -15.77
N ASP A 21 -19.14 -8.67 -16.01
CA ASP A 21 -18.74 -10.02 -15.63
C ASP A 21 -17.99 -10.04 -14.28
N LEU A 22 -17.75 -8.86 -13.69
CA LEU A 22 -17.13 -8.75 -12.37
C LEU A 22 -18.23 -8.94 -11.31
N GLU A 23 -18.16 -10.04 -10.56
CA GLU A 23 -19.03 -10.23 -9.39
C GLU A 23 -18.84 -9.08 -8.38
N PRO A 24 -19.92 -8.57 -7.76
CA PRO A 24 -19.82 -7.61 -6.68
C PRO A 24 -19.00 -8.19 -5.53
N HIS A 25 -17.85 -7.59 -5.24
CA HIS A 25 -17.05 -7.94 -4.07
C HIS A 25 -17.44 -7.03 -2.91
N ASP A 26 -18.14 -7.60 -1.92
CA ASP A 26 -18.56 -6.89 -0.71
C ASP A 26 -17.41 -6.90 0.31
N TRP A 27 -16.77 -5.75 0.48
CA TRP A 27 -15.75 -5.59 1.52
C TRP A 27 -16.46 -5.35 2.84
N SER A 28 -16.18 -6.17 3.86
CA SER A 28 -16.64 -5.81 5.20
C SER A 28 -15.90 -4.56 5.67
N ASN A 29 -16.61 -3.63 6.33
CA ASN A 29 -15.99 -2.44 6.94
C ASN A 29 -14.81 -2.81 7.86
N GLU A 30 -14.87 -3.99 8.48
CA GLU A 30 -13.83 -4.54 9.34
C GLU A 30 -12.56 -4.92 8.56
N GLU A 31 -12.69 -5.55 7.39
CA GLU A 31 -11.53 -5.89 6.53
C GLU A 31 -10.86 -4.63 5.99
N THR A 32 -11.63 -3.63 5.57
CA THR A 32 -11.09 -2.33 5.18
C THR A 32 -10.35 -1.66 6.33
N ALA A 33 -10.96 -1.61 7.53
CA ALA A 33 -10.33 -1.03 8.70
C ALA A 33 -9.04 -1.76 9.12
N ALA A 34 -9.03 -3.10 9.04
CA ALA A 34 -7.86 -3.90 9.37
C ALA A 34 -6.71 -3.67 8.38
N TYR A 35 -7.01 -3.60 7.08
CA TYR A 35 -6.03 -3.29 6.05
C TYR A 35 -5.43 -1.88 6.22
N GLU A 36 -6.27 -0.86 6.42
CA GLU A 36 -5.79 0.50 6.69
C GLU A 36 -4.94 0.58 7.96
N ALA A 37 -5.32 -0.15 9.02
CA ALA A 37 -4.51 -0.24 10.23
C ALA A 37 -3.13 -0.89 9.98
N ALA A 38 -3.03 -1.85 9.06
CA ALA A 38 -1.75 -2.42 8.64
C ALA A 38 -0.90 -1.41 7.86
N VAL A 39 -1.53 -0.67 6.94
CA VAL A 39 -0.87 0.40 6.19
C VAL A 39 -0.32 1.48 7.13
N GLU A 40 -1.12 1.90 8.11
CA GLU A 40 -0.71 2.88 9.11
C GLU A 40 0.42 2.38 10.01
N ALA A 41 0.43 1.09 10.37
CA ALA A 41 1.55 0.50 11.10
C ALA A 41 2.86 0.58 10.31
N VAL A 42 2.83 0.27 9.00
CA VAL A 42 4.01 0.43 8.12
C VAL A 42 4.45 1.89 8.04
N ASN A 43 3.50 2.81 7.84
CA ASN A 43 3.77 4.25 7.78
C ASN A 43 4.39 4.76 9.10
N GLY A 44 3.92 4.26 10.24
CA GLY A 44 4.49 4.54 11.56
C GLY A 44 5.97 4.12 11.66
N ALA A 45 6.31 2.92 11.17
CA ALA A 45 7.70 2.47 11.12
C ALA A 45 8.57 3.34 10.18
N VAL A 46 8.05 3.75 9.02
CA VAL A 46 8.73 4.69 8.12
C VAL A 46 8.98 6.03 8.82
N GLY A 47 8.00 6.54 9.55
CA GLY A 47 8.10 7.77 10.34
C GLY A 47 9.14 7.67 11.45
N ALA A 48 9.24 6.52 12.14
CA ALA A 48 10.28 6.28 13.15
C ALA A 48 11.69 6.35 12.54
N TYR A 49 11.91 5.77 11.35
CA TYR A 49 13.18 5.90 10.65
C TYR A 49 13.45 7.33 10.17
N SER A 50 12.42 8.10 9.77
CA SER A 50 12.59 9.53 9.46
C SER A 50 13.06 10.31 10.70
N ALA A 51 12.53 9.99 11.88
CA ALA A 51 12.96 10.61 13.13
C ALA A 51 14.41 10.23 13.48
N LEU A 52 14.81 8.97 13.26
CA LEU A 52 16.19 8.54 13.43
C LEU A 52 17.16 9.29 12.49
N ILE A 53 16.81 9.44 11.22
CA ILE A 53 17.60 10.22 10.26
C ILE A 53 17.74 11.66 10.74
N ALA A 54 16.64 12.31 11.11
CA ALA A 54 16.67 13.69 11.58
C ALA A 54 17.51 13.86 12.86
N ALA A 55 17.43 12.91 13.80
CA ALA A 55 18.23 12.92 15.02
C ALA A 55 19.72 12.73 14.73
N GLU A 56 20.09 11.86 13.79
CA GLU A 56 21.47 11.66 13.37
C GLU A 56 22.03 12.88 12.64
N GLU A 57 21.28 13.44 11.69
CA GLU A 57 21.64 14.63 10.92
C GLU A 57 21.84 15.89 11.81
N ALA A 58 21.22 15.92 13.00
CA ALA A 58 21.34 17.02 13.96
C ALA A 58 22.59 16.95 14.86
N LYS A 59 23.37 15.86 14.83
CA LYS A 59 24.60 15.73 15.63
C LYS A 59 25.72 16.62 15.08
N ASP A 60 26.66 17.02 15.94
CA ASP A 60 27.85 17.79 15.54
C ASP A 60 28.72 17.04 14.51
N ALA A 61 28.71 15.71 14.58
CA ALA A 61 29.35 14.81 13.62
C ALA A 61 28.39 13.65 13.30
N PRO A 62 27.49 13.82 12.31
CA PRO A 62 26.56 12.77 11.89
C PRO A 62 27.29 11.53 11.38
N ASP A 63 26.80 10.34 11.68
CA ASP A 63 27.27 9.08 11.09
C ASP A 63 26.51 8.77 9.78
N PRO A 64 27.17 8.85 8.61
CA PRO A 64 26.54 8.55 7.33
C PRO A 64 26.00 7.11 7.25
N ALA A 65 26.63 6.16 7.96
CA ALA A 65 26.21 4.76 7.91
C ALA A 65 24.84 4.54 8.57
N VAL A 66 24.53 5.28 9.64
CA VAL A 66 23.22 5.25 10.29
C VAL A 66 22.14 5.80 9.36
N ILE A 67 22.41 6.93 8.71
CA ILE A 67 21.48 7.55 7.75
C ILE A 67 21.20 6.62 6.57
N GLU A 68 22.24 6.05 5.95
CA GLU A 68 22.08 5.14 4.82
C GLU A 68 21.34 3.86 5.21
N ALA A 69 21.62 3.30 6.39
CA ALA A 69 20.89 2.14 6.90
C ALA A 69 19.41 2.43 7.12
N ALA A 70 19.08 3.60 7.68
CA ALA A 70 17.70 4.05 7.89
C ALA A 70 16.96 4.29 6.55
N ARG A 71 17.60 4.94 5.57
CA ARG A 71 17.03 5.11 4.22
C ARG A 71 16.78 3.75 3.53
N ALA A 72 17.73 2.83 3.65
CA ALA A 72 17.56 1.48 3.12
C ALA A 72 16.39 0.74 3.81
N ALA A 73 16.19 0.94 5.12
CA ALA A 73 15.05 0.39 5.84
C ALA A 73 13.71 0.96 5.35
N GLN A 74 13.61 2.27 5.15
CA GLN A 74 12.42 2.91 4.54
C GLN A 74 12.12 2.33 3.16
N GLY A 75 13.14 2.14 2.32
CA GLY A 75 13.00 1.51 1.01
C GLY A 75 12.52 0.06 1.07
N ARG A 76 12.87 -0.70 2.11
CA ARG A 76 12.33 -2.06 2.34
C ARG A 76 10.86 -1.99 2.76
N LEU A 77 10.52 -1.13 3.70
CA LEU A 77 9.15 -0.94 4.21
C LEU A 77 8.18 -0.52 3.10
N ALA A 78 8.61 0.37 2.19
CA ALA A 78 7.81 0.75 1.03
C ALA A 78 7.43 -0.46 0.16
N LYS A 79 8.41 -1.33 -0.13
CA LYS A 79 8.18 -2.57 -0.89
C LYS A 79 7.35 -3.59 -0.12
N GLU A 80 7.48 -3.65 1.20
CA GLU A 80 6.65 -4.52 2.04
C GLU A 80 5.17 -4.05 2.02
N ARG A 81 4.93 -2.73 2.11
CA ARG A 81 3.59 -2.14 1.96
C ARG A 81 2.95 -2.48 0.61
N GLU A 82 3.69 -2.36 -0.49
CA GLU A 82 3.21 -2.71 -1.85
C GLU A 82 2.82 -4.19 -2.00
N ARG A 83 3.38 -5.06 -1.16
CA ARG A 83 3.07 -6.49 -1.16
C ARG A 83 1.89 -6.87 -0.29
N LEU A 84 1.35 -5.93 0.51
CA LEU A 84 0.15 -6.20 1.29
C LEU A 84 -1.02 -6.58 0.37
N ARG A 85 -1.80 -7.54 0.82
CA ARG A 85 -2.99 -8.04 0.16
C ARG A 85 -4.15 -7.85 1.12
N SER A 86 -5.09 -7.01 0.73
CA SER A 86 -6.24 -6.66 1.56
C SER A 86 -7.17 -7.84 1.87
N ALA A 87 -7.11 -8.91 1.08
CA ALA A 87 -7.82 -10.16 1.34
C ALA A 87 -7.07 -11.14 2.27
N ASP A 88 -5.79 -10.89 2.57
CA ASP A 88 -4.95 -11.77 3.40
C ASP A 88 -4.99 -11.30 4.87
N ARG A 89 -5.92 -11.86 5.64
CA ARG A 89 -6.15 -11.48 7.04
C ARG A 89 -4.97 -11.80 7.95
N GLU A 90 -4.25 -12.88 7.67
CA GLU A 90 -3.07 -13.29 8.46
C GLU A 90 -1.93 -12.31 8.23
N GLN A 91 -1.63 -12.00 6.97
CA GLN A 91 -0.63 -10.99 6.61
C GLN A 91 -0.96 -9.62 7.20
N ILE A 92 -2.22 -9.20 7.17
CA ILE A 92 -2.66 -7.94 7.77
C ILE A 92 -2.40 -7.92 9.29
N ALA A 93 -2.76 -8.99 10.01
CA ALA A 93 -2.56 -9.07 11.45
C ALA A 93 -1.07 -9.08 11.82
N GLU A 94 -0.25 -9.85 11.08
CA GLU A 94 1.20 -9.88 11.26
C GLU A 94 1.82 -8.49 11.02
N ALA A 95 1.48 -7.85 9.90
CA ALA A 95 1.99 -6.53 9.55
C ALA A 95 1.69 -5.50 10.65
N ARG A 96 0.47 -5.50 11.18
CA ARG A 96 0.08 -4.58 12.27
C ARG A 96 0.96 -4.75 13.51
N SER A 97 1.17 -5.98 13.97
CA SER A 97 2.02 -6.22 15.14
C SER A 97 3.47 -5.85 14.83
N ARG A 98 4.02 -6.44 13.77
CA ARG A 98 5.43 -6.34 13.42
C ARG A 98 5.88 -4.89 13.22
N TYR A 99 5.13 -4.10 12.46
CA TYR A 99 5.56 -2.72 12.17
C TYR A 99 5.28 -1.76 13.33
N ALA A 100 4.27 -2.03 14.18
CA ALA A 100 4.10 -1.30 15.43
C ALA A 100 5.23 -1.58 16.43
N ASP A 101 5.68 -2.84 16.54
CA ASP A 101 6.85 -3.22 17.35
C ASP A 101 8.12 -2.54 16.81
N LEU A 102 8.37 -2.64 15.50
CA LEU A 102 9.53 -2.02 14.85
C LEU A 102 9.57 -0.50 15.07
N ALA A 103 8.45 0.20 14.93
CA ALA A 103 8.39 1.63 15.17
C ALA A 103 8.80 1.99 16.61
N ARG A 104 8.31 1.21 17.59
CA ARG A 104 8.70 1.37 19.00
C ARG A 104 10.18 1.11 19.23
N GLU A 105 10.72 0.04 18.65
CA GLU A 105 12.14 -0.30 18.77
C GLU A 105 13.06 0.80 18.21
N VAL A 106 12.74 1.32 17.02
CA VAL A 106 13.52 2.41 16.40
C VAL A 106 13.47 3.67 17.27
N LEU A 107 12.29 4.05 17.76
CA LEU A 107 12.14 5.23 18.61
C LEU A 107 12.81 5.07 19.98
N ALA A 108 12.80 3.87 20.56
CA ALA A 108 13.49 3.58 21.81
C ALA A 108 15.02 3.72 21.67
N GLY A 109 15.56 3.57 20.46
CA GLY A 109 16.98 3.83 20.18
C GLY A 109 17.35 5.33 20.14
N LEU A 110 16.38 6.25 20.19
CA LEU A 110 16.60 7.70 20.17
C LEU A 110 16.68 8.34 21.56
N THR A 111 16.23 7.63 22.60
CA THR A 111 16.21 8.09 23.99
C THR A 111 17.47 7.71 24.73
#